data_AF-A0A3D1E0H8-F1
#
_entry.id   AF-A0A3D1E0H8-F1
#
_cell.length_a   1.000
_cell.length_b   1.000
_cell.length_c   1.000
_cell.angle_alpha   90.00
_cell.angle_beta   90.00
_cell.angle_gamma   90.00
#
_symmetry.space_group_name_H-M   'P 1'
#
loop_
_entity.id
_entity.type
_entity.pdbx_description
1 polymer ?
#
loop_
_entity_poly.entity_id
_entity_poly.type
_entity_poly.pdbx_seq_one_letter_code
_entity_poly.pdbx_strand_id
1 'polypeptide(L)'
;FYILYEIFAGEAGKASAEQAPASVQSAFSTMRWIVTIGWAIYPLGYFLGYLNGAADAVTLNVIYNIADVVNKIAFVAVIWAAANAEASEAKA
;
A
#
# COMPACT_ATOMS: atom_id res chain seq x y z
N PHE A 1 2.84 -11.31 7.76
CA PHE A 1 3.55 -11.96 6.63
C PHE A 1 2.61 -12.59 5.61
N TYR A 2 1.57 -13.34 6.02
CA TYR A 2 0.60 -13.96 5.09
C TYR A 2 0.08 -13.02 3.99
N ILE A 3 -0.42 -11.83 4.35
CA ILE A 3 -0.97 -10.87 3.38
C ILE A 3 0.09 -10.40 2.37
N LEU A 4 1.32 -10.11 2.82
CA LEU A 4 2.41 -9.75 1.92
C LEU A 4 2.78 -10.90 0.99
N TYR A 5 2.77 -12.13 1.48
CA TYR A 5 2.97 -13.29 0.61
C TYR A 5 1.89 -13.38 -0.47
N GLU A 6 0.60 -13.24 -0.10
CA GLU A 6 -0.51 -13.32 -1.05
C GLU A 6 -0.43 -12.31 -2.20
N ILE A 7 -0.05 -11.06 -1.90
CA ILE A 7 0.03 -10.00 -2.92
C ILE A 7 1.33 -10.03 -3.75
N PHE A 8 2.37 -10.76 -3.33
CA PHE A 8 3.62 -10.89 -4.09
C PHE A 8 3.72 -12.21 -4.85
N ALA A 9 3.35 -13.33 -4.22
CA ALA A 9 3.60 -14.68 -4.74
C ALA A 9 2.39 -15.63 -4.60
N GLY A 10 1.40 -15.28 -3.77
CA GLY A 10 0.18 -16.05 -3.61
C GLY A 10 -0.88 -15.72 -4.67
N GLU A 11 -2.14 -15.97 -4.32
CA GLU A 11 -3.26 -15.98 -5.26
C GLU A 11 -3.48 -14.61 -5.89
N ALA A 12 -3.44 -13.54 -5.10
CA ALA A 12 -3.65 -12.18 -5.60
C ALA A 12 -2.54 -11.74 -6.56
N GLY A 13 -1.28 -12.05 -6.24
CA GLY A 13 -0.14 -11.75 -7.11
C GLY A 13 -0.23 -12.48 -8.45
N LYS A 14 -0.61 -13.76 -8.43
CA LYS A 14 -0.81 -14.57 -9.65
C LYS A 14 -1.99 -14.07 -10.48
N ALA A 15 -3.13 -13.78 -9.85
CA ALA A 15 -4.30 -13.25 -10.54
C ALA A 15 -3.98 -11.93 -11.28
N SER A 16 -3.21 -11.03 -10.66
CA SER A 16 -2.74 -9.83 -11.34
C SER A 16 -1.87 -10.16 -12.56
N ALA A 17 -0.88 -11.03 -12.41
CA ALA A 17 0.06 -11.35 -13.49
C ALA A 17 -0.59 -12.10 -14.68
N GLU A 18 -1.54 -12.99 -14.41
CA GLU A 18 -2.10 -13.91 -15.42
C GLU A 18 -3.38 -13.37 -16.07
N GLN A 19 -4.17 -12.57 -15.36
CA GLN A 19 -5.55 -12.25 -15.77
C GLN A 19 -5.82 -10.75 -15.92
N ALA A 20 -5.00 -9.88 -15.31
CA ALA A 20 -5.31 -8.47 -15.27
C ALA A 20 -4.75 -7.70 -16.49
N PRO A 21 -5.43 -6.64 -16.96
CA PRO A 21 -4.88 -5.71 -17.94
C PRO A 21 -3.58 -5.05 -17.49
N ALA A 22 -2.77 -4.55 -18.43
CA ALA A 22 -1.46 -3.95 -18.14
C ALA A 22 -1.55 -2.74 -17.18
N SER A 23 -2.58 -1.91 -17.33
CA SER A 23 -2.95 -0.81 -16.41
C SER A 23 -3.13 -1.32 -14.97
N VAL A 24 -3.93 -2.37 -14.78
CA VAL A 24 -4.20 -2.98 -13.48
C VAL A 24 -2.94 -3.64 -12.92
N GLN A 25 -2.12 -4.30 -13.73
CA GLN A 25 -0.85 -4.89 -13.29
C GLN A 25 0.11 -3.82 -12.74
N SER A 26 0.23 -2.68 -13.44
CA SER A 26 1.06 -1.56 -12.99
C SER A 26 0.55 -0.96 -11.68
N ALA A 27 -0.76 -0.74 -11.59
CA ALA A 27 -1.41 -0.25 -10.37
C ALA A 27 -1.19 -1.21 -9.19
N PHE A 28 -1.42 -2.51 -9.41
CA PHE A 28 -1.23 -3.57 -8.41
C PHE A 28 0.22 -3.65 -7.93
N SER A 29 1.19 -3.56 -8.86
CA SER A 29 2.62 -3.53 -8.53
C SER A 29 3.00 -2.34 -7.65
N THR A 30 2.37 -1.19 -7.84
CA THR A 30 2.59 -0.01 -7.01
C THR A 30 1.91 -0.18 -5.64
N MET A 31 0.66 -0.66 -5.63
CA MET A 31 -0.12 -0.89 -4.41
C MET A 31 0.57 -1.87 -3.45
N ARG A 32 1.16 -2.98 -3.94
CA ARG A 32 1.90 -3.91 -3.06
C ARG A 32 3.09 -3.26 -2.36
N TRP A 33 3.77 -2.31 -3.01
CA TRP A 33 4.87 -1.56 -2.40
C TRP A 33 4.37 -0.56 -1.38
N ILE A 34 3.26 0.14 -1.67
CA ILE A 34 2.59 1.01 -0.70
C ILE A 34 2.22 0.22 0.55
N VAL A 35 1.57 -0.94 0.40
CA VAL A 35 1.21 -1.80 1.54
C VAL A 35 2.46 -2.26 2.29
N THR A 36 3.50 -2.72 1.59
CA THR A 36 4.72 -3.23 2.25
C THR A 36 5.43 -2.16 3.08
N ILE A 37 5.66 -0.99 2.49
CA ILE A 37 6.38 0.11 3.13
C ILE A 37 5.50 0.76 4.20
N GLY A 38 4.25 1.08 3.84
CA GLY A 38 3.31 1.74 4.74
C GLY A 38 2.93 0.88 5.93
N TRP A 39 2.81 -0.44 5.78
CA TRP A 39 2.54 -1.32 6.93
C TRP A 39 3.73 -1.49 7.84
N ALA A 40 4.97 -1.41 7.33
CA ALA A 40 6.17 -1.52 8.16
C ALA A 40 6.28 -0.36 9.17
N ILE A 41 5.62 0.78 8.92
CA ILE A 41 5.61 1.93 9.83
C ILE A 41 4.92 1.58 11.16
N TYR A 42 3.84 0.79 11.16
CA TYR A 42 3.11 0.46 12.40
C TYR A 42 3.94 -0.34 13.41
N PRO A 43 4.54 -1.51 13.08
CA PRO A 43 5.35 -2.26 14.04
C PRO A 43 6.61 -1.50 14.46
N LEU A 44 7.21 -0.71 13.56
CA LEU A 44 8.36 0.14 13.90
C LEU A 44 7.97 1.24 14.88
N GLY A 45 6.87 1.95 14.65
CA GLY A 45 6.35 2.94 15.58
C GLY A 45 6.01 2.32 16.93
N TYR A 46 5.33 1.16 16.93
CA TYR A 46 4.98 0.45 18.16
C TYR A 46 6.23 0.07 18.96
N PHE A 47 7.23 -0.52 18.30
CA PHE A 47 8.48 -0.90 18.96
C PHE A 47 9.23 0.32 19.50
N LEU A 48 9.41 1.36 18.67
CA LEU A 48 10.21 2.52 19.06
C LEU A 48 9.53 3.36 20.14
N GLY A 49 8.24 3.63 20.05
CA GLY A 49 7.58 4.47 21.04
C GLY A 49 7.06 3.72 22.26
N TYR A 50 6.43 2.55 22.09
CA TYR A 50 5.82 1.85 23.22
C TYR A 50 6.79 0.91 23.94
N LEU A 51 7.59 0.13 23.20
CA LEU A 51 8.48 -0.87 23.81
C LEU A 51 9.87 -0.32 24.18
N ASN A 52 10.38 0.64 23.41
CA ASN A 52 11.70 1.24 23.63
C ASN A 52 11.63 2.65 24.24
N GLY A 53 10.44 3.23 24.41
CA GLY A 53 10.24 4.57 24.99
C GLY A 53 10.92 5.71 24.22
N ALA A 54 11.34 5.49 22.99
CA ALA A 54 12.13 6.43 22.19
C ALA A 54 11.28 7.54 21.55
N ALA A 55 9.95 7.42 21.56
CA ALA A 55 9.02 8.41 21.06
C ALA A 55 7.83 8.57 22.01
N ASP A 56 7.45 9.81 22.31
CA ASP A 56 6.29 10.12 23.13
C ASP A 56 4.96 9.86 22.38
N ALA A 57 3.85 9.89 23.12
CA ALA A 57 2.53 9.58 22.58
C ALA A 57 2.10 10.52 21.44
N VAL A 58 2.45 11.80 21.47
CA VAL A 58 2.10 12.75 20.40
C VAL A 58 2.87 12.40 19.13
N THR A 59 4.18 12.17 19.26
CA THR A 59 5.04 11.76 18.13
C THR A 59 4.53 10.46 17.50
N LEU A 60 4.13 9.48 18.30
CA LEU A 60 3.56 8.23 17.79
C LEU A 60 2.26 8.42 17.00
N ASN A 61 1.36 9.27 17.51
CA ASN A 61 0.13 9.57 16.80
C ASN A 61 0.41 10.23 15.44
N VAL A 62 1.37 11.14 15.37
CA VAL A 62 1.77 11.77 14.09
C VAL A 62 2.30 10.72 13.12
N ILE A 63 3.19 9.83 13.57
CA ILE A 63 3.75 8.76 12.73
C ILE A 63 2.65 7.85 12.17
N TYR A 64 1.68 7.47 13.00
CA TYR A 64 0.58 6.61 12.54
C TYR A 64 -0.40 7.32 11.61
N ASN A 65 -0.63 8.62 11.79
CA ASN A 65 -1.40 9.40 10.82
C ASN A 65 -0.69 9.47 9.46
N ILE A 66 0.64 9.63 9.45
CA ILE A 66 1.43 9.57 8.21
C ILE A 66 1.32 8.18 7.56
N ALA A 67 1.42 7.11 8.35
CA ALA A 67 1.20 5.75 7.86
C ALA A 67 -0.19 5.59 7.23
N ASP A 68 -1.22 6.17 7.83
CA ASP A 68 -2.58 6.17 7.31
C ASP A 68 -2.73 6.96 6.01
N VAL A 69 -2.09 8.11 5.88
CA VAL A 69 -2.06 8.86 4.62
C VAL A 69 -1.44 8.02 3.50
N VAL A 70 -0.33 7.33 3.77
CA VAL A 70 0.30 6.45 2.78
C VAL A 70 -0.59 5.25 2.45
N ASN A 71 -1.07 4.52 3.46
CA ASN A 71 -1.82 3.27 3.26
C ASN A 71 -3.24 3.48 2.73
N LYS A 72 -3.84 4.65 2.96
CA LYS A 72 -5.22 4.92 2.56
C LYS A 72 -5.27 5.89 1.38
N ILE A 73 -4.67 7.08 1.51
CA ILE A 73 -4.79 8.12 0.48
C ILE A 73 -3.94 7.78 -0.74
N ALA A 74 -2.65 7.47 -0.57
CA ALA A 74 -1.80 7.14 -1.70
C ALA A 74 -2.27 5.84 -2.39
N PHE A 75 -2.70 4.85 -1.62
CA PHE A 75 -3.28 3.61 -2.15
C PHE A 75 -4.49 3.88 -3.06
N VAL A 76 -5.47 4.66 -2.59
CA VAL A 76 -6.65 5.02 -3.39
C VAL A 76 -6.28 5.89 -4.59
N ALA A 77 -5.31 6.79 -4.44
CA ALA A 77 -4.84 7.64 -5.54
C ALA A 77 -4.27 6.82 -6.71
N VAL A 78 -3.55 5.73 -6.43
CA VAL A 78 -3.05 4.81 -7.47
C VAL A 78 -4.21 4.12 -8.20
N ILE A 79 -5.24 3.66 -7.48
CA ILE A 79 -6.43 3.04 -8.08
C ILE A 79 -7.13 4.05 -8.99
N TRP A 80 -7.34 5.27 -8.51
CA TRP A 80 -7.99 6.33 -9.28
C TRP A 80 -7.20 6.71 -10.54
N ALA A 81 -5.88 6.81 -10.43
CA ALA A 81 -5.02 7.10 -11.58
C ALA A 81 -5.11 6.00 -12.65
N ALA A 82 -5.11 4.73 -12.23
CA ALA A 82 -5.26 3.59 -13.14
C ALA A 82 -6.64 3.60 -13.84
N ALA A 83 -7.71 3.82 -13.08
CA ALA A 83 -9.06 3.87 -13.62
C ALA A 83 -9.24 5.01 -14.65
N ASN A 84 -8.65 6.18 -14.39
CA ASN A 84 -8.69 7.29 -15.34
C ASN A 84 -7.91 7.01 -16.62
N ALA A 85 -6.73 6.37 -16.52
CA ALA A 85 -5.95 5.99 -17.69
C ALA A 85 -6.75 5.04 -18.60
N GLU A 86 -7.37 4.00 -18.01
CA GLU A 86 -8.24 3.08 -18.76
C GLU A 86 -9.44 3.78 -19.39
N ALA A 87 -10.11 4.68 -18.63
CA ALA A 87 -11.27 5.41 -19.14
C ALA A 87 -10.90 6.38 -20.28
N SER A 88 -9.68 6.91 -20.29
CA SER A 88 -9.16 7.74 -21.39
C SER A 88 -8.86 6.92 -22.63
N GLU A 89 -8.24 5.75 -22.49
CA GLU A 89 -7.97 4.83 -23.61
C GLU A 89 -9.25 4.30 -24.24
N ALA A 90 -10.28 3.97 -23.45
CA ALA A 90 -11.56 3.47 -23.95
C ALA A 90 -12.37 4.50 -24.77
N LYS A 91 -12.01 5.79 -24.68
CA LYS A 91 -12.66 6.89 -25.42
C LYS A 91 -11.94 7.27 -26.71
N ALA A 92 -10.71 6.76 -26.90
CA ALA A 92 -9.89 7.02 -28.09
C ALA A 92 -10.21 6.00 -29.20
#